data_AF-C3JB40-F1
#
_entry.id   AF-C3JB40-F1
#
_cell.length_a   1.000
_cell.length_b   1.000
_cell.length_c   1.000
_cell.angle_alpha   90.00
_cell.angle_beta   90.00
_cell.angle_gamma   90.00
#
_symmetry.space_group_name_H-M   'P 1'
#
loop_
_entity.id
_entity.type
_entity.pdbx_description
1 polymer ?
#
loop_
_entity_poly.entity_id
_entity_poly.type
_entity_poly.pdbx_seq_one_letter_code
_entity_poly.pdbx_strand_id
1 'polypeptide(L)'
;MGTNKEQLNYDAEESRSHYTTPEGYFETLEERIMARIDEEPVVLEEQITPPLGKRLVWQRLRPYVYLAASFVLTIGMFRGFRYIRSQHIPSPVIEKEAKLEQEKDTRYYELLAGEYTEESEEANLWFMDANYTD
;
A
#
# COMPACT_ATOMS: atom_id res chain seq x y z
N MET A 1 49.50 48.88 34.27
CA MET A 1 50.16 48.11 33.19
C MET A 1 50.21 49.02 31.97
N GLY A 2 51.41 49.21 31.42
CA GLY A 2 51.77 50.28 30.49
C GLY A 2 51.00 50.31 29.17
N THR A 3 50.96 51.52 28.62
CA THR A 3 50.39 51.94 27.33
C THR A 3 51.17 51.37 26.15
N ASN A 4 50.49 50.71 25.22
CA ASN A 4 50.90 50.71 23.81
C ASN A 4 49.74 51.26 22.99
N LYS A 5 49.58 52.58 23.06
CA LYS A 5 48.86 53.32 22.04
C LYS A 5 49.94 53.68 21.04
N GLU A 6 50.27 52.74 20.17
CA GLU A 6 51.05 53.05 18.97
C GLU A 6 50.25 54.15 18.28
N GLN A 7 50.68 55.40 18.46
CA GLN A 7 50.09 56.52 17.77
C GLN A 7 50.47 56.30 16.31
N LEU A 8 49.54 55.73 15.55
CA LEU A 8 49.56 55.72 14.10
C LEU A 8 49.53 57.17 13.63
N ASN A 9 50.69 57.82 13.67
CA ASN A 9 50.94 59.09 13.00
C ASN A 9 51.08 58.76 11.51
N TYR A 10 49.97 58.40 10.88
CA TYR A 10 49.90 58.43 9.44
C TYR A 10 49.73 59.88 9.03
N ASP A 11 50.73 60.39 8.32
CA ASP A 11 50.61 61.69 7.70
C ASP A 11 49.45 61.66 6.69
N ALA A 12 48.69 62.76 6.62
CA ALA A 12 47.53 62.84 5.73
C ALA A 12 47.96 62.71 4.26
N GLU A 13 49.17 63.15 3.91
CA GLU A 13 49.70 63.02 2.56
C GLU A 13 50.13 61.59 2.24
N GLU A 14 50.77 60.92 3.19
CA GLU A 14 51.14 59.50 3.06
C GLU A 14 49.89 58.63 2.90
N SER A 15 48.84 58.91 3.68
CA SER A 15 47.55 58.23 3.58
C SER A 15 46.92 58.41 2.19
N ARG A 16 46.95 59.61 1.61
CA ARG A 16 46.41 59.87 0.28
C ARG A 16 47.12 59.10 -0.81
N SER A 17 48.44 58.88 -0.69
CA SER A 17 49.19 58.09 -1.66
C SER A 17 48.78 56.60 -1.67
N HIS A 18 48.33 56.08 -0.54
CA HIS A 18 47.89 54.69 -0.40
C HIS A 18 46.41 54.47 -0.73
N TYR A 19 45.57 55.51 -0.64
CA TYR A 19 44.13 55.46 -0.91
C TYR A 19 43.73 56.18 -2.21
N THR A 20 44.66 56.36 -3.15
CA THR A 20 44.35 56.91 -4.47
C THR A 20 44.22 55.80 -5.51
N THR A 21 43.24 55.95 -6.40
CA THR A 21 43.14 55.11 -7.59
C THR A 21 44.01 55.68 -8.72
N PRO A 22 44.52 54.83 -9.63
CA PRO A 22 45.16 55.31 -10.86
C PRO A 22 44.23 56.22 -11.67
N GLU A 23 44.82 57.17 -12.40
CA GLU A 23 44.09 58.00 -13.37
C GLU A 23 43.39 57.09 -14.41
N GLY A 24 42.12 57.38 -14.71
CA GLY A 24 41.33 56.58 -15.65
C GLY A 24 40.91 55.18 -15.15
N TYR A 25 41.17 54.82 -13.88
CA TYR A 25 40.76 53.51 -13.33
C TYR A 25 39.26 53.27 -13.48
N PHE A 26 38.44 54.29 -13.17
CA PHE A 26 36.98 54.20 -13.25
C PHE A 26 36.45 54.23 -14.69
N GLU A 27 37.23 54.72 -15.66
CA GLU A 27 36.82 54.75 -17.08
C GLU A 27 36.81 53.35 -17.69
N THR A 28 37.76 52.49 -17.30
CA THR A 28 37.86 51.10 -17.76
C THR A 28 37.29 50.08 -16.76
N LEU A 29 36.85 50.53 -15.59
CA LEU A 29 36.32 49.67 -14.54
C LEU A 29 35.04 48.94 -15.00
N GLU A 30 34.15 49.65 -15.69
CA GLU A 30 32.91 49.07 -16.20
C GLU A 30 33.20 47.93 -17.18
N GLU A 31 34.05 48.17 -18.17
CA GLU A 31 34.47 47.15 -19.14
C GLU A 31 35.13 45.95 -18.45
N ARG A 32 35.97 46.20 -17.44
CA ARG A 32 36.63 45.13 -16.67
C ARG A 32 35.68 44.35 -15.78
N ILE A 33 34.64 44.98 -15.24
CA ILE A 33 33.59 44.30 -14.47
C ILE A 33 32.74 43.47 -15.42
N MET A 34 32.28 44.05 -16.53
CA MET A 34 31.48 43.36 -17.54
C MET A 34 32.24 42.19 -18.19
N ALA A 35 33.55 42.33 -18.42
CA ALA A 35 34.38 41.25 -18.96
C ALA A 35 34.69 40.14 -17.94
N ARG A 36 34.56 40.43 -16.63
CA ARG A 36 34.82 39.47 -15.53
C ARG A 36 33.54 38.87 -14.96
N ILE A 37 32.40 39.50 -15.19
CA ILE A 37 31.13 38.82 -15.18
C ILE A 37 31.21 37.91 -16.40
N ASP A 38 31.78 36.71 -16.19
CA ASP A 38 31.45 35.60 -17.06
C ASP A 38 29.93 35.65 -17.18
N GLU A 39 29.43 35.73 -18.41
CA GLU A 39 28.05 35.33 -18.67
C GLU A 39 28.04 33.88 -18.19
N GLU A 40 27.76 33.67 -16.89
CA GLU A 40 27.30 32.41 -16.36
C GLU A 40 26.28 32.03 -17.41
N PRO A 41 26.57 31.00 -18.25
CA PRO A 41 25.74 30.72 -19.40
C PRO A 41 24.40 30.69 -18.75
N VAL A 42 23.52 31.64 -19.13
CA VAL A 42 22.24 31.74 -18.46
C VAL A 42 21.76 30.35 -18.71
N VAL A 43 21.77 29.54 -17.66
CA VAL A 43 21.06 28.31 -17.64
C VAL A 43 19.67 28.93 -17.46
N LEU A 44 19.16 29.60 -18.49
CA LEU A 44 18.39 28.90 -19.49
C LEU A 44 18.77 27.41 -19.39
N GLU A 45 18.38 26.77 -18.29
CA GLU A 45 17.11 26.11 -18.29
C GLU A 45 16.22 26.88 -19.30
N GLU A 46 16.51 26.76 -20.60
CA GLU A 46 15.82 25.76 -21.36
C GLU A 46 15.17 24.86 -20.30
N GLN A 47 13.98 25.22 -19.84
CA GLN A 47 12.82 25.05 -20.69
C GLN A 47 13.10 24.13 -21.94
N ILE A 48 14.00 23.13 -21.87
CA ILE A 48 13.61 21.74 -21.70
C ILE A 48 12.51 21.75 -20.62
N THR A 49 11.35 22.29 -20.98
CA THR A 49 10.17 21.48 -21.02
C THR A 49 10.56 20.37 -21.99
N PRO A 50 10.98 19.17 -21.54
CA PRO A 50 10.77 18.04 -22.41
C PRO A 50 9.29 18.08 -22.80
N PRO A 51 8.89 17.56 -23.97
CA PRO A 51 7.47 17.38 -24.28
C PRO A 51 6.85 16.44 -23.23
N LEU A 52 6.48 17.00 -22.06
CA LEU A 52 6.43 16.30 -20.78
C LEU A 52 5.02 15.91 -20.39
N GLY A 53 4.03 16.12 -21.26
CA GLY A 53 2.66 15.73 -20.95
C GLY A 53 2.52 14.23 -20.65
N LYS A 54 3.37 13.39 -21.24
CA LYS A 54 3.31 11.92 -21.04
C LYS A 54 4.44 11.41 -20.14
N ARG A 55 5.67 11.93 -20.28
CA ARG A 55 6.84 11.42 -19.56
C ARG A 55 6.86 11.81 -18.07
N LEU A 56 6.34 13.00 -17.72
CA LEU A 56 6.23 13.45 -16.32
C LEU A 56 5.11 12.70 -15.60
N VAL A 57 4.00 12.48 -16.31
CA VAL A 57 2.88 11.67 -15.82
C VAL A 57 3.34 10.23 -15.61
N TRP A 58 4.11 9.64 -16.52
CA TRP A 58 4.71 8.31 -16.32
C TRP A 58 5.68 8.23 -15.15
N GLN A 59 6.51 9.26 -14.91
CA GLN A 59 7.39 9.30 -13.73
C GLN A 59 6.60 9.39 -12.43
N ARG A 60 5.53 10.19 -12.41
CA ARG A 60 4.65 10.33 -11.23
C ARG A 60 3.75 9.12 -11.03
N LEU A 61 3.37 8.44 -12.11
CA LEU A 61 2.59 7.19 -12.10
C LEU A 61 3.44 5.97 -11.75
N ARG A 62 4.75 6.01 -11.97
CA ARG A 62 5.66 4.88 -11.67
C ARG A 62 5.47 4.30 -10.26
N PRO A 63 5.43 5.10 -9.17
CA PRO A 63 5.12 4.57 -7.83
C PRO A 63 3.67 4.06 -7.71
N TYR A 64 2.69 4.73 -8.32
CA TYR A 64 1.29 4.30 -8.27
C TYR A 64 1.02 3.01 -9.05
N VAL A 65 1.78 2.72 -10.12
CA VAL A 65 1.71 1.44 -10.86
C VAL A 65 2.13 0.28 -9.96
N TYR A 66 3.14 0.45 -9.12
CA TYR A 66 3.50 -0.57 -8.12
C TYR A 66 2.42 -0.75 -7.06
N LEU A 67 1.79 0.33 -6.60
CA LEU A 67 0.63 0.24 -5.69
C LEU A 67 -0.55 -0.48 -6.36
N ALA A 68 -0.88 -0.13 -7.60
CA ALA A 68 -1.94 -0.78 -8.36
C ALA A 68 -1.63 -2.28 -8.57
N ALA A 69 -0.39 -2.65 -8.89
CA ALA A 69 0.03 -4.04 -9.02
C ALA A 69 -0.15 -4.83 -7.72
N SER A 70 0.16 -4.23 -6.56
CA SER A 70 -0.08 -4.85 -5.25
C SER A 70 -1.56 -5.07 -4.97
N PHE A 71 -2.41 -4.11 -5.34
CA PHE A 71 -3.87 -4.24 -5.24
C PHE A 71 -4.42 -5.29 -6.20
N VAL A 72 -3.92 -5.37 -7.43
CA VAL A 72 -4.34 -6.38 -8.41
C VAL A 72 -3.91 -7.78 -7.98
N LEU A 73 -2.72 -7.94 -7.41
CA LEU A 73 -2.28 -9.24 -6.85
C LEU A 73 -3.15 -9.65 -5.65
N THR A 74 -3.41 -8.74 -4.71
CA THR A 74 -4.25 -9.05 -3.55
C THR A 74 -5.69 -9.35 -3.94
N ILE A 75 -6.29 -8.58 -4.86
CA ILE A 75 -7.63 -8.82 -5.40
C ILE A 75 -7.67 -10.11 -6.23
N GLY A 76 -6.64 -10.37 -7.03
CA GLY A 76 -6.49 -11.58 -7.84
C GLY A 76 -6.36 -12.82 -6.97
N MET A 77 -5.56 -12.75 -5.90
CA MET A 77 -5.42 -13.80 -4.91
C MET A 77 -6.72 -13.99 -4.13
N PHE A 78 -7.45 -12.92 -3.80
CA PHE A 78 -8.75 -13.01 -3.13
C PHE A 78 -9.85 -13.59 -4.04
N ARG A 79 -9.91 -13.19 -5.31
CA ARG A 79 -10.87 -13.77 -6.28
C ARG A 79 -10.50 -15.19 -6.66
N GLY A 80 -9.22 -15.49 -6.86
CA GLY A 80 -8.69 -16.82 -7.12
C GLY A 80 -8.91 -17.75 -5.93
N PHE A 81 -8.67 -17.27 -4.70
CA PHE A 81 -8.98 -18.00 -3.48
C PHE A 81 -10.49 -18.19 -3.31
N ARG A 82 -11.32 -17.19 -3.62
CA ARG A 82 -12.79 -17.36 -3.64
C ARG A 82 -13.23 -18.37 -4.71
N TYR A 83 -12.58 -18.39 -5.86
CA TYR A 83 -12.85 -19.33 -6.95
C TYR A 83 -12.45 -20.76 -6.56
N ILE A 84 -11.26 -20.96 -5.99
CA ILE A 84 -10.77 -22.26 -5.53
C ILE A 84 -11.53 -22.72 -4.27
N ARG A 85 -11.82 -21.83 -3.30
CA ARG A 85 -12.67 -22.11 -2.14
C ARG A 85 -14.11 -22.45 -2.54
N SER A 86 -14.60 -21.89 -3.64
CA SER A 86 -15.90 -22.27 -4.20
C SER A 86 -15.88 -23.65 -4.87
N GLN A 87 -14.70 -24.18 -5.24
CA GLN A 87 -14.57 -25.53 -5.80
C GLN A 87 -14.17 -26.58 -4.76
N HIS A 88 -13.50 -26.21 -3.68
CA HIS A 88 -13.13 -27.11 -2.59
C HIS A 88 -13.28 -26.40 -1.23
N ILE A 89 -14.31 -26.78 -0.48
CA ILE A 89 -14.35 -27.05 0.98
C ILE A 89 -15.85 -27.16 1.32
N PRO A 90 -16.47 -28.36 1.26
CA PRO A 90 -17.48 -28.66 2.26
C PRO A 90 -16.77 -28.49 3.60
N SER A 91 -17.18 -27.51 4.40
CA SER A 91 -16.62 -27.36 5.75
C SER A 91 -16.83 -28.71 6.45
N PRO A 92 -15.79 -29.34 7.02
CA PRO A 92 -15.98 -30.60 7.74
C PRO A 92 -16.94 -30.41 8.92
N VAL A 93 -17.19 -29.16 9.34
CA VAL A 93 -18.23 -28.81 10.32
C VAL A 93 -19.61 -28.92 9.70
N ILE A 94 -19.84 -28.37 8.50
CA ILE A 94 -21.13 -28.42 7.81
C ILE A 94 -21.47 -29.85 7.38
N GLU A 95 -20.47 -30.62 6.91
CA GLU A 95 -20.68 -32.03 6.55
C GLU A 95 -20.96 -32.89 7.79
N LYS A 96 -20.32 -32.60 8.92
CA LYS A 96 -20.62 -33.27 10.20
C LYS A 96 -22.00 -32.91 10.72
N GLU A 97 -22.40 -31.64 10.64
CA GLU A 97 -23.74 -31.19 11.04
C GLU A 97 -24.82 -31.83 10.16
N ALA A 98 -24.63 -31.86 8.84
CA ALA A 98 -25.57 -32.50 7.92
C ALA A 98 -25.68 -34.02 8.14
N LYS A 99 -24.55 -34.72 8.39
CA LYS A 99 -24.57 -36.16 8.71
C LYS A 99 -25.20 -36.44 10.08
N LEU A 100 -24.96 -35.57 11.06
CA LEU A 100 -25.57 -35.66 12.38
C LEU A 100 -27.09 -35.45 12.33
N GLU A 101 -27.57 -34.51 11.51
CA GLU A 101 -29.00 -34.32 11.27
C GLU A 101 -29.62 -35.54 10.59
N GLN A 102 -28.95 -36.07 9.56
CA GLN A 102 -29.40 -37.28 8.87
C GLN A 102 -29.50 -38.49 9.82
N GLU A 103 -28.52 -38.68 10.72
CA GLU A 103 -28.53 -39.76 11.73
C GLU A 103 -29.67 -39.60 12.75
N LYS A 104 -29.97 -38.35 13.15
CA LYS A 104 -31.09 -38.05 14.06
C LYS A 104 -32.43 -38.39 13.41
N ASP A 105 -32.61 -38.02 12.14
CA ASP A 105 -33.85 -38.30 11.41
C ASP A 105 -34.07 -39.80 11.28
N THR A 106 -33.07 -40.57 10.86
CA THR A 106 -33.19 -42.04 10.78
C THR A 106 -33.55 -42.65 12.12
N ARG A 107 -32.92 -42.18 13.20
CA ARG A 107 -33.17 -42.66 14.56
C ARG A 107 -34.59 -42.34 15.04
N TYR A 108 -35.16 -41.21 14.64
CA TYR A 108 -36.54 -40.85 14.97
C TYR A 108 -37.54 -41.85 14.36
N TYR A 109 -37.38 -42.19 13.08
CA TYR A 109 -38.26 -43.16 12.41
C TYR A 109 -38.09 -44.58 12.92
N GLU A 110 -36.88 -45.00 13.32
CA GLU A 110 -36.66 -46.33 13.91
C GLU A 110 -37.37 -46.50 15.27
N LEU A 111 -37.33 -45.49 16.13
CA LEU A 111 -38.04 -45.51 17.42
C LEU A 111 -39.55 -45.59 17.22
N LEU A 112 -40.07 -44.78 16.30
CA LEU A 112 -41.49 -44.76 15.97
C LEU A 112 -41.95 -46.07 15.32
N ALA A 113 -41.14 -46.63 14.42
CA ALA A 113 -41.41 -47.92 13.79
C ALA A 113 -41.42 -49.06 14.81
N GLY A 114 -40.50 -49.05 15.78
CA GLY A 114 -40.46 -50.02 16.88
C GLY A 114 -41.76 -50.03 17.68
N GLU A 115 -42.29 -48.86 18.03
CA GLU A 115 -43.56 -48.70 18.77
C GLU A 115 -44.74 -49.29 17.99
N TYR A 116 -44.84 -49.04 16.68
CA TYR A 116 -45.88 -49.62 15.84
C TYR A 116 -45.73 -51.13 15.61
N THR A 117 -44.49 -51.64 15.53
CA THR A 117 -44.27 -53.07 15.35
C THR A 117 -44.59 -53.86 16.61
N GLU A 118 -44.22 -53.38 17.80
CA GLU A 118 -44.55 -54.04 19.06
C GLU A 118 -46.07 -54.11 19.28
N GLU A 119 -46.79 -53.00 19.06
CA GLU A 119 -48.26 -52.99 19.18
C GLU A 119 -48.93 -53.88 18.13
N SER A 120 -48.39 -53.94 16.91
CA SER A 120 -48.92 -54.84 15.87
C SER A 120 -48.64 -56.32 16.13
N GLU A 121 -47.48 -56.65 16.70
CA GLU A 121 -47.11 -58.02 17.07
C GLU A 121 -47.96 -58.49 18.25
N GLU A 122 -48.18 -57.66 19.27
CA GLU A 122 -49.08 -57.96 20.39
C GLU A 122 -50.54 -58.12 19.93
N ALA A 123 -51.02 -57.24 19.05
CA ALA A 123 -52.36 -57.36 18.47
C ALA A 123 -52.53 -58.61 17.60
N ASN A 124 -51.51 -58.97 16.82
CA ASN A 124 -51.50 -60.21 16.04
C ASN A 124 -51.42 -61.45 16.94
N LEU A 125 -50.72 -61.40 18.07
CA LEU A 125 -50.68 -62.47 19.05
C LEU A 125 -52.05 -62.69 19.71
N TRP A 126 -52.76 -61.63 20.08
CA TRP A 126 -54.14 -61.73 20.59
C TRP A 126 -55.11 -62.32 19.55
N PHE A 127 -54.99 -61.90 18.28
CA PHE A 127 -55.85 -62.40 17.20
C PHE A 127 -55.58 -63.87 16.88
N MET A 128 -54.32 -64.32 17.03
CA MET A 128 -53.92 -65.69 16.76
C MET A 128 -54.38 -66.62 17.89
N ASP A 129 -54.22 -66.24 19.16
CA ASP A 129 -54.68 -67.05 20.30
C ASP A 129 -56.21 -67.27 20.31
N ALA A 130 -56.98 -66.26 19.91
CA ALA A 130 -58.44 -66.34 19.83
C ALA A 130 -58.99 -67.31 18.76
N ASN A 131 -58.16 -67.69 17.78
CA ASN A 131 -58.59 -68.49 16.62
C ASN A 131 -58.13 -69.96 16.67
N TYR A 132 -57.40 -70.35 17.73
CA TYR A 132 -56.87 -71.71 17.92
C TYR A 132 -57.50 -72.48 19.10
N THR A 133 -58.44 -71.88 19.83
CA THR A 133 -59.24 -72.55 20.87
C THR A 133 -60.63 -72.94 20.37
N ASP A 134 -60.70 -74.00 19.56
CA ASP A 134 -61.83 -74.95 19.49
C ASP A 134 -61.32 -76.32 19.00
#